data_AF-A0A3N1PCM3-F1
#
_entry.id   AF-A0A3N1PCM3-F1
#
_cell.length_a   1.000
_cell.length_b   1.000
_cell.length_c   1.000
_cell.angle_alpha   90.00
_cell.angle_beta   90.00
_cell.angle_gamma   90.00
#
_symmetry.space_group_name_H-M   'P 1'
#
loop_
_entity.id
_entity.type
_entity.pdbx_description
1 polymer ?
#
loop_
_entity_poly.entity_id
_entity_poly.type
_entity_poly.pdbx_seq_one_letter_code
_entity_poly.pdbx_strand_id
1 'polypeptide(L)'
;MFFYVDESGHTGPNLFDENQPILYYGVLSSKINLDAAAESRVKGIRKRLGVKRLHAADLGNGRLIEIVKDVDALRKRYDLRFDIYRVAKADHALISFFDQVFDQGMNPAVPWTSYWTPLRYVLLVKLATLFDEDLLKEAWAARINLNTEQANESLSNICLELKRRVITIPDERSRQVMGDALSWAAENPNEIYYNIKNKKDLLQITPNLIGFQSVMHGIASRLIKNGKSASKIVVDQQSQFNKAQKKLSDFYAANKNVPLVNGPGLPDIDFSGMPEVPISCTAGTDSTGLELVDIYLWVFKRFMDNKELAPELFTLIKSQLHRGHTDEISINAISSRWTKWFEELPEVTDEQMEKGREIMKMDEDRRLQAINNA
;
A
#
# COMPACT_ATOMS: atom_id res chain seq x y z
N MET A 1 -22.32 8.35 0.34
CA MET A 1 -21.17 9.21 -0.08
C MET A 1 -20.69 8.73 -1.44
N PHE A 2 -20.20 9.65 -2.27
CA PHE A 2 -19.67 9.36 -3.60
C PHE A 2 -18.14 9.46 -3.57
N PHE A 3 -17.47 8.52 -4.22
CA PHE A 3 -16.01 8.44 -4.27
C PHE A 3 -15.54 8.35 -5.72
N TYR A 4 -14.47 9.06 -6.04
CA TYR A 4 -13.82 9.09 -7.34
C TYR A 4 -12.34 8.78 -7.13
N VAL A 5 -11.85 7.73 -7.77
CA VAL A 5 -10.50 7.18 -7.56
C VAL A 5 -9.73 7.27 -8.86
N ASP A 6 -8.54 7.84 -8.80
CA ASP A 6 -7.60 7.91 -9.92
C ASP A 6 -6.19 7.50 -9.47
N GLU A 7 -5.36 7.10 -10.41
CA GLU A 7 -4.02 6.54 -10.18
C GLU A 7 -2.97 7.29 -11.01
N SER A 8 -1.77 7.48 -10.45
CA SER A 8 -0.62 8.00 -11.19
C SER A 8 0.66 7.25 -10.82
N GLY A 9 1.59 7.16 -11.78
CA GLY A 9 2.84 6.42 -11.60
C GLY A 9 2.71 4.93 -11.96
N HIS A 10 1.87 4.62 -12.94
CA HIS A 10 1.57 3.25 -13.36
C HIS A 10 2.77 2.56 -14.00
N THR A 11 3.29 1.48 -13.40
CA THR A 11 4.39 0.70 -13.98
C THR A 11 4.22 -0.82 -13.88
N GLY A 12 3.13 -1.31 -13.27
CA GLY A 12 2.88 -2.73 -13.08
C GLY A 12 4.07 -3.43 -12.40
N PRO A 13 4.78 -4.36 -13.08
CA PRO A 13 5.94 -5.03 -12.52
C PRO A 13 7.23 -4.20 -12.52
N ASN A 14 7.30 -3.04 -13.18
CA ASN A 14 8.53 -2.25 -13.19
C ASN A 14 8.62 -1.37 -11.93
N LEU A 15 9.33 -1.84 -10.90
CA LEU A 15 9.42 -1.17 -9.60
C LEU A 15 10.58 -0.17 -9.47
N PHE A 16 11.58 -0.24 -10.35
CA PHE A 16 12.85 0.48 -10.20
C PHE A 16 13.03 1.57 -11.28
N ASP A 17 11.92 2.17 -11.75
CA ASP A 17 11.98 3.39 -12.57
C ASP A 17 12.24 4.60 -11.69
N GLU A 18 13.47 5.13 -11.74
CA GLU A 18 13.91 6.31 -10.99
C GLU A 18 13.06 7.56 -11.24
N ASN A 19 12.42 7.67 -12.42
CA ASN A 19 11.55 8.81 -12.75
C ASN A 19 10.15 8.67 -12.13
N GLN A 20 9.77 7.46 -11.72
CA GLN A 20 8.47 7.12 -11.14
C GLN A 20 8.62 6.18 -9.93
N PRO A 21 9.34 6.57 -8.87
CA PRO A 21 9.63 5.67 -7.75
C PRO A 21 8.40 5.40 -6.86
N ILE A 22 7.37 6.25 -6.97
CA ILE A 22 6.16 6.18 -6.17
C ILE A 22 4.95 5.94 -7.06
N LEU A 23 4.10 5.00 -6.64
CA LEU A 23 2.73 4.85 -7.12
C LEU A 23 1.79 5.70 -6.25
N TYR A 24 0.87 6.42 -6.88
CA TYR A 24 -0.11 7.27 -6.20
C TYR A 24 -1.53 6.84 -6.52
N TYR A 25 -2.39 6.86 -5.50
CA TYR A 25 -3.84 6.88 -5.65
C TYR A 25 -4.42 8.15 -5.04
N GLY A 26 -5.27 8.84 -5.80
CA GLY A 26 -6.08 9.95 -5.31
C GLY A 26 -7.52 9.51 -5.11
N VAL A 27 -8.15 9.90 -4.00
CA VAL A 27 -9.57 9.64 -3.73
C VAL A 27 -10.26 10.94 -3.41
N LEU A 28 -11.13 11.39 -4.32
CA LEU A 28 -12.00 12.53 -4.09
C LEU A 28 -13.36 12.07 -3.59
N SER A 29 -13.78 12.57 -2.44
CA SER A 29 -15.05 12.22 -1.80
C SER A 29 -16.01 13.40 -1.71
N SER A 30 -17.30 13.11 -1.85
CA SER A 30 -18.40 14.08 -1.79
C SER A 30 -19.66 13.46 -1.18
N LYS A 31 -20.52 14.30 -0.61
CA LYS A 31 -21.86 13.87 -0.16
C LYS A 31 -22.85 13.70 -1.31
N ILE A 32 -22.56 14.30 -2.48
CA ILE A 32 -23.42 14.30 -3.66
C ILE A 32 -22.69 13.77 -4.89
N ASN A 33 -23.46 13.32 -5.89
CA ASN A 33 -22.93 12.87 -7.17
C ASN A 33 -22.33 14.04 -7.97
N LEU A 34 -21.01 14.07 -8.13
CA LEU A 34 -20.32 15.14 -8.86
C LEU A 34 -20.54 15.05 -10.37
N ASP A 35 -20.74 13.85 -10.92
CA ASP A 35 -21.01 13.65 -12.35
C ASP A 35 -22.33 14.30 -12.79
N ALA A 36 -23.25 14.52 -11.84
CA ALA A 36 -24.48 15.26 -12.09
C ALA A 36 -24.38 16.71 -11.61
N ALA A 37 -23.91 16.93 -10.38
CA ALA A 37 -23.98 18.23 -9.74
C ALA A 37 -22.91 19.23 -10.25
N ALA A 38 -21.74 18.75 -10.67
CA ALA A 38 -20.64 19.60 -11.11
C ALA A 38 -20.53 19.72 -12.64
N GLU A 39 -21.23 18.87 -13.41
CA GLU A 39 -21.11 18.77 -14.87
C GLU A 39 -21.27 20.11 -15.59
N SER A 40 -22.34 20.86 -15.31
CA SER A 40 -22.57 22.17 -15.96
C SER A 40 -21.40 23.15 -15.75
N ARG A 41 -20.82 23.16 -14.55
CA ARG A 41 -19.69 24.04 -14.20
C ARG A 41 -18.41 23.55 -14.88
N VAL A 42 -18.11 22.26 -14.78
CA VAL A 42 -16.90 21.67 -15.38
C VAL A 42 -16.93 21.75 -16.89
N LYS A 43 -18.09 21.54 -17.53
CA LYS A 43 -18.29 21.80 -18.97
C LYS A 43 -18.01 23.25 -19.34
N GLY A 44 -18.39 24.21 -18.49
CA GLY A 44 -18.03 25.62 -18.66
C GLY A 44 -16.52 25.85 -18.64
N ILE A 45 -15.80 25.21 -17.71
CA ILE A 45 -14.34 25.26 -17.61
C ILE A 45 -13.70 24.65 -18.86
N ARG A 46 -14.12 23.44 -19.26
CA ARG A 46 -13.67 22.75 -20.48
C ARG A 46 -13.82 23.64 -21.72
N LYS A 47 -14.98 24.29 -21.88
CA LYS A 47 -15.26 25.21 -22.99
C LYS A 47 -14.33 26.43 -22.97
N ARG A 48 -14.12 27.04 -21.81
CA ARG A 48 -13.24 28.21 -21.66
C ARG A 48 -11.78 27.87 -21.99
N LEU A 49 -11.34 26.69 -21.57
CA LEU A 49 -10.03 26.15 -21.92
C LEU A 49 -9.97 25.61 -23.37
N GLY A 50 -11.09 25.29 -24.01
CA GLY A 50 -11.09 24.65 -25.32
C GLY A 50 -10.58 23.21 -25.30
N VAL A 51 -10.84 22.46 -24.22
CA VAL A 51 -10.46 21.04 -24.07
C VAL A 51 -11.69 20.15 -23.97
N LYS A 52 -11.53 18.86 -24.35
CA LYS A 52 -12.60 17.86 -24.22
C LYS A 52 -12.72 17.30 -22.81
N ARG A 53 -11.61 17.24 -22.07
CA ARG A 53 -11.46 16.73 -20.70
C ARG A 53 -10.45 17.61 -19.99
N LEU A 54 -10.65 17.88 -18.70
CA LEU A 54 -9.62 18.45 -17.84
C LEU A 54 -8.62 17.35 -17.46
N HIS A 55 -7.64 17.10 -18.34
CA HIS A 55 -6.52 16.21 -18.03
C HIS A 55 -5.34 17.03 -17.50
N ALA A 56 -5.03 16.89 -16.21
CA ALA A 56 -4.11 17.78 -15.51
C ALA A 56 -2.69 17.75 -16.10
N ALA A 57 -2.24 16.58 -16.58
CA ALA A 57 -0.95 16.44 -17.24
C ALA A 57 -0.84 17.26 -18.54
N ASP A 58 -1.92 17.32 -19.33
CA ASP A 58 -1.98 18.12 -20.57
C ASP A 58 -2.11 19.61 -20.30
N LEU A 59 -2.80 19.98 -19.20
CA LEU A 59 -2.99 21.37 -18.82
C LEU A 59 -1.72 21.99 -18.24
N GLY A 60 -0.97 21.22 -17.44
CA GLY A 60 0.25 21.67 -16.78
C GLY A 60 0.05 22.89 -15.88
N ASN A 61 1.16 23.47 -15.40
CA ASN A 61 1.12 24.64 -14.51
C ASN A 61 0.32 25.81 -15.14
N GLY A 62 0.64 26.18 -16.39
CA GLY A 62 0.08 27.39 -17.02
C GLY A 62 -1.45 27.39 -17.06
N ARG A 63 -2.06 26.33 -17.61
CA ARG A 63 -3.52 26.29 -17.82
C ARG A 63 -4.29 25.91 -16.57
N LEU A 64 -3.66 25.19 -15.63
CA LEU A 64 -4.29 24.89 -14.34
C LEU A 64 -4.49 26.15 -13.49
N ILE A 65 -3.56 27.11 -13.53
CA ILE A 65 -3.69 28.41 -12.82
C ILE A 65 -4.99 29.12 -13.19
N GLU A 66 -5.38 29.09 -14.47
CA GLU A 66 -6.60 29.73 -14.99
C GLU A 66 -7.89 29.19 -14.37
N ILE A 67 -7.86 27.99 -13.77
CA ILE A 67 -9.05 27.30 -13.26
C ILE A 67 -9.01 27.04 -11.75
N VAL A 68 -7.93 27.42 -11.05
CA VAL A 68 -7.77 27.18 -9.59
C VAL A 68 -8.96 27.70 -8.80
N LYS A 69 -9.41 28.93 -9.11
CA LYS A 69 -10.54 29.55 -8.41
C LYS A 69 -11.85 28.79 -8.65
N ASP A 70 -12.06 28.23 -9.83
CA ASP A 70 -13.24 27.42 -10.13
C ASP A 70 -13.21 26.09 -9.40
N VAL A 71 -12.04 25.43 -9.35
CA VAL A 71 -11.85 24.17 -8.61
C VAL A 71 -12.05 24.39 -7.10
N ASP A 72 -11.51 25.46 -6.52
CA ASP A 72 -11.75 25.80 -5.10
C ASP A 72 -13.22 26.16 -4.83
N ALA A 73 -13.89 26.83 -5.78
CA ALA A 73 -15.32 27.11 -5.66
C ALA A 73 -16.16 25.82 -5.65
N LEU A 74 -15.83 24.85 -6.52
CA LEU A 74 -16.45 23.52 -6.51
C LEU A 74 -16.18 22.78 -5.19
N ARG A 75 -14.94 22.84 -4.69
CA ARG A 75 -14.54 22.28 -3.39
C ARG A 75 -15.40 22.79 -2.25
N LYS A 76 -15.55 24.12 -2.14
CA LYS A 76 -16.38 24.77 -1.12
C LYS A 76 -17.84 24.38 -1.25
N ARG A 77 -18.39 24.46 -2.47
CA ARG A 77 -19.81 24.21 -2.76
C ARG A 77 -20.22 22.77 -2.45
N TYR A 78 -19.36 21.81 -2.71
CA TYR A 78 -19.66 20.38 -2.61
C TYR A 78 -18.95 19.67 -1.44
N ASP A 79 -18.32 20.43 -0.54
CA ASP A 79 -17.56 19.92 0.60
C ASP A 79 -16.55 18.83 0.19
N LEU A 80 -15.84 19.05 -0.92
CA LEU A 80 -14.92 18.04 -1.46
C LEU A 80 -13.79 17.76 -0.47
N ARG A 81 -13.42 16.49 -0.34
CA ARG A 81 -12.28 16.03 0.46
C ARG A 81 -11.43 15.10 -0.37
N PHE A 82 -10.14 15.34 -0.38
CA PHE A 82 -9.18 14.59 -1.16
C PHE A 82 -8.25 13.81 -0.23
N ASP A 83 -8.21 12.50 -0.43
CA ASP A 83 -7.27 11.60 0.22
C ASP A 83 -6.22 11.14 -0.79
N ILE A 84 -5.00 10.90 -0.32
CA ILE A 84 -3.89 10.45 -1.15
C ILE A 84 -3.18 9.27 -0.50
N TYR A 85 -2.95 8.23 -1.29
CA TYR A 85 -2.26 7.02 -0.87
C TYR A 85 -1.03 6.83 -1.75
N ARG A 86 0.07 6.40 -1.13
CA ARG A 86 1.36 6.26 -1.81
C ARG A 86 1.97 4.89 -1.54
N VAL A 87 2.62 4.32 -2.55
CA VAL A 87 3.43 3.11 -2.40
C VAL A 87 4.82 3.39 -2.97
N ALA A 88 5.85 3.31 -2.13
CA ALA A 88 7.23 3.32 -2.58
C ALA A 88 7.54 1.99 -3.25
N LYS A 89 7.88 2.03 -4.54
CA LYS A 89 7.93 0.81 -5.37
C LYS A 89 9.11 -0.08 -5.03
N ALA A 90 10.29 0.49 -4.81
CA ALA A 90 11.46 -0.28 -4.38
C ALA A 90 11.22 -0.94 -3.01
N ASP A 91 10.64 -0.20 -2.07
CA ASP A 91 10.25 -0.72 -0.76
C ASP A 91 9.21 -1.83 -0.86
N HIS A 92 8.29 -1.75 -1.83
CA HIS A 92 7.32 -2.83 -2.09
C HIS A 92 8.00 -4.15 -2.46
N ALA A 93 9.12 -4.13 -3.20
CA ALA A 93 9.91 -5.33 -3.47
C ALA A 93 10.47 -5.95 -2.19
N LEU A 94 11.03 -5.12 -1.30
CA LEU A 94 11.54 -5.55 -0.01
C LEU A 94 10.43 -6.11 0.90
N ILE A 95 9.31 -5.40 1.01
CA ILE A 95 8.14 -5.82 1.81
C ILE A 95 7.63 -7.16 1.27
N SER A 96 7.54 -7.31 -0.06
CA SER A 96 7.13 -8.57 -0.69
C SER A 96 8.11 -9.72 -0.42
N PHE A 97 9.42 -9.42 -0.36
CA PHE A 97 10.42 -10.41 0.04
C PHE A 97 10.22 -10.83 1.49
N PHE A 98 10.09 -9.87 2.40
CA PHE A 98 9.87 -10.12 3.82
C PHE A 98 8.59 -10.94 4.06
N ASP A 99 7.46 -10.51 3.50
CA ASP A 99 6.15 -11.15 3.70
C ASP A 99 6.07 -12.58 3.15
N GLN A 100 7.04 -13.01 2.34
CA GLN A 100 7.07 -14.39 1.83
C GLN A 100 8.15 -15.23 2.52
N VAL A 101 9.35 -14.67 2.71
CA VAL A 101 10.50 -15.40 3.28
C VAL A 101 10.42 -15.48 4.80
N PHE A 102 9.87 -14.45 5.45
CA PHE A 102 9.74 -14.38 6.90
C PHE A 102 8.35 -14.76 7.40
N ASP A 103 7.43 -15.18 6.52
CA ASP A 103 6.13 -15.69 6.94
C ASP A 103 6.30 -16.98 7.73
N GLN A 104 5.96 -16.97 9.02
CA GLN A 104 6.11 -18.15 9.87
C GLN A 104 5.30 -19.36 9.36
N GLY A 105 4.19 -19.13 8.66
CA GLY A 105 3.39 -20.19 8.05
C GLY A 105 4.10 -20.91 6.89
N MET A 106 5.07 -20.25 6.26
CA MET A 106 5.86 -20.78 5.14
C MET A 106 7.28 -21.15 5.56
N ASN A 107 7.85 -20.39 6.51
CA ASN A 107 9.20 -20.55 7.02
C ASN A 107 9.15 -20.88 8.53
N PRO A 108 9.28 -22.17 8.91
CA PRO A 108 9.22 -22.59 10.29
C PRO A 108 10.38 -22.07 11.14
N ALA A 109 11.44 -21.56 10.52
CA ALA A 109 12.58 -21.00 11.24
C ALA A 109 12.32 -19.60 11.81
N VAL A 110 11.16 -19.00 11.50
CA VAL A 110 10.71 -17.71 12.06
C VAL A 110 9.82 -17.96 13.28
N PRO A 111 10.08 -17.34 14.44
CA PRO A 111 9.17 -17.41 15.59
C PRO A 111 7.79 -16.82 15.26
N TRP A 112 6.72 -17.39 15.82
CA TRP A 112 5.35 -16.87 15.66
C TRP A 112 5.30 -15.40 16.07
N THR A 113 5.84 -15.12 17.26
CA THR A 113 5.86 -13.79 17.86
C THR A 113 6.59 -12.76 17.00
N SER A 114 7.54 -13.21 16.18
CA SER A 114 8.36 -12.34 15.34
C SER A 114 7.67 -11.92 14.04
N TYR A 115 6.76 -12.72 13.49
CA TYR A 115 6.05 -12.40 12.24
C TYR A 115 4.61 -11.94 12.45
N TRP A 116 3.91 -12.59 13.37
CA TRP A 116 2.47 -12.36 13.54
C TRP A 116 2.20 -11.08 14.34
N THR A 117 3.11 -10.64 15.20
CA THR A 117 2.94 -9.42 16.03
C THR A 117 3.60 -8.18 15.41
N PRO A 118 3.42 -6.97 15.98
CA PRO A 118 4.16 -5.77 15.59
C PRO A 118 5.70 -5.91 15.51
N LEU A 119 6.29 -6.91 16.16
CA LEU A 119 7.72 -7.21 16.06
C LEU A 119 8.17 -7.50 14.62
N ARG A 120 7.26 -7.90 13.72
CA ARG A 120 7.56 -8.04 12.28
C ARG A 120 8.14 -6.79 11.68
N TYR A 121 7.70 -5.62 12.11
CA TYR A 121 8.16 -4.35 11.57
C TYR A 121 9.57 -4.01 12.04
N VAL A 122 9.96 -4.47 13.24
CA VAL A 122 11.34 -4.38 13.71
C VAL A 122 12.25 -5.23 12.82
N LEU A 123 11.84 -6.46 12.51
CA LEU A 123 12.60 -7.34 11.60
C LEU A 123 12.65 -6.80 10.17
N LEU A 124 11.53 -6.32 9.63
CA LEU A 124 11.45 -5.72 8.29
C LEU A 124 12.39 -4.51 8.17
N VAL A 125 12.39 -3.60 9.14
CA VAL A 125 13.27 -2.42 9.11
C VAL A 125 14.74 -2.83 9.23
N LYS A 126 15.07 -3.81 10.07
CA LYS A 126 16.44 -4.34 10.15
C LYS A 126 16.86 -5.03 8.84
N LEU A 127 15.97 -5.83 8.24
CA LEU A 127 16.20 -6.48 6.96
C LEU A 127 16.45 -5.45 5.85
N ALA A 128 15.72 -4.33 5.85
CA ALA A 128 15.91 -3.25 4.89
C ALA A 128 17.37 -2.76 4.82
N THR A 129 18.08 -2.75 5.96
CA THR A 129 19.48 -2.30 6.04
C THR A 129 20.47 -3.28 5.38
N LEU A 130 20.06 -4.51 5.10
CA LEU A 130 20.91 -5.53 4.47
C LEU A 130 20.83 -5.51 2.94
N PHE A 131 19.79 -4.88 2.38
CA PHE A 131 19.58 -4.81 0.95
C PHE A 131 20.30 -3.60 0.33
N ASP A 132 20.92 -3.84 -0.81
CA ASP A 132 21.23 -2.80 -1.79
C ASP A 132 20.20 -2.86 -2.94
N GLU A 133 20.24 -1.90 -3.85
CA GLU A 133 19.27 -1.80 -4.94
C GLU A 133 19.35 -2.99 -5.91
N ASP A 134 20.55 -3.50 -6.19
CA ASP A 134 20.74 -4.60 -7.12
C ASP A 134 20.15 -5.91 -6.56
N LEU A 135 20.37 -6.19 -5.27
CA LEU A 135 19.79 -7.34 -4.61
C LEU A 135 18.25 -7.25 -4.52
N LEU A 136 17.70 -6.04 -4.38
CA LEU A 136 16.24 -5.83 -4.45
C LEU A 136 15.68 -6.10 -5.86
N LYS A 137 16.40 -5.69 -6.91
CA LYS A 137 16.02 -5.99 -8.30
C LYS A 137 16.01 -7.49 -8.54
N GLU A 138 17.02 -8.22 -8.04
CA GLU A 138 17.09 -9.68 -8.12
C GLU A 138 15.93 -10.35 -7.37
N ALA A 139 15.65 -9.92 -6.13
CA ALA A 139 14.53 -10.42 -5.35
C ALA A 139 13.19 -10.23 -6.06
N TRP A 140 12.94 -9.03 -6.58
CA TRP A 140 11.72 -8.77 -7.33
C TRP A 140 11.64 -9.58 -8.62
N ALA A 141 12.74 -9.69 -9.36
CA ALA A 141 12.81 -10.50 -10.58
C ALA A 141 12.47 -11.96 -10.30
N ALA A 142 13.02 -12.54 -9.22
CA ALA A 142 12.70 -13.89 -8.77
C ALA A 142 11.21 -14.01 -8.35
N ARG A 143 10.65 -13.03 -7.65
CA ARG A 143 9.23 -13.00 -7.22
C ARG A 143 8.27 -13.06 -8.40
N ILE A 144 8.58 -12.36 -9.49
CA ILE A 144 7.74 -12.31 -10.70
C ILE A 144 8.12 -13.33 -11.77
N ASN A 145 9.11 -14.19 -11.51
CA ASN A 145 9.53 -15.21 -12.47
C ASN A 145 8.52 -16.35 -12.52
N LEU A 146 8.14 -16.79 -13.73
CA LEU A 146 7.25 -17.94 -13.92
C LEU A 146 7.99 -19.28 -13.82
N ASN A 147 9.30 -19.29 -14.07
CA ASN A 147 10.12 -20.47 -13.92
C ASN A 147 10.48 -20.66 -12.44
N THR A 148 9.87 -21.66 -11.81
CA THR A 148 10.06 -21.93 -10.38
C THR A 148 11.49 -22.38 -10.05
N GLU A 149 12.12 -23.19 -10.91
CA GLU A 149 13.49 -23.66 -10.66
C GLU A 149 14.47 -22.48 -10.66
N GLN A 150 14.38 -21.61 -11.67
CA GLN A 150 15.22 -20.41 -11.76
C GLN A 150 14.94 -19.43 -10.61
N ALA A 151 13.67 -19.26 -10.25
CA ALA A 151 13.29 -18.39 -9.13
C ALA A 151 13.83 -18.90 -7.80
N ASN A 152 13.80 -20.22 -7.58
CA ASN A 152 14.31 -20.86 -6.38
C ASN A 152 15.83 -20.76 -6.27
N GLU A 153 16.55 -20.97 -7.38
CA GLU A 153 18.00 -20.74 -7.42
C GLU A 153 18.35 -19.28 -7.06
N SER A 154 17.61 -18.33 -7.65
CA SER A 154 17.79 -16.90 -7.35
C SER A 154 17.49 -16.59 -5.89
N LEU A 155 16.38 -17.11 -5.35
CA LEU A 155 16.00 -16.95 -3.95
C LEU A 155 17.08 -17.48 -3.00
N SER A 156 17.59 -18.69 -3.25
CA SER A 156 18.65 -19.27 -2.43
C SER A 156 19.90 -18.38 -2.42
N ASN A 157 20.32 -17.88 -3.59
CA ASN A 157 21.47 -16.97 -3.69
C ASN A 157 21.26 -15.66 -2.92
N ILE A 158 20.07 -15.06 -3.05
CA ILE A 158 19.70 -13.83 -2.32
C ILE A 158 19.73 -14.09 -0.81
N CYS A 159 19.11 -15.19 -0.35
CA CYS A 159 19.10 -15.55 1.07
C CYS A 159 20.51 -15.77 1.63
N LEU A 160 21.40 -16.42 0.88
CA LEU A 160 22.80 -16.62 1.28
C LEU A 160 23.62 -15.32 1.31
N GLU A 161 23.36 -14.39 0.40
CA GLU A 161 23.96 -13.05 0.42
C GLU A 161 23.48 -12.26 1.64
N LEU A 162 22.17 -12.20 1.88
CA LEU A 162 21.60 -11.53 3.06
C LEU A 162 22.12 -12.14 4.35
N LYS A 163 22.20 -13.48 4.45
CA LYS A 163 22.75 -14.20 5.61
C LYS A 163 24.17 -13.76 5.93
N ARG A 164 25.03 -13.57 4.91
CA ARG A 164 26.39 -13.05 5.11
C ARG A 164 26.40 -11.64 5.68
N ARG A 165 25.40 -10.82 5.32
CA ARG A 165 25.26 -9.43 5.79
C ARG A 165 24.63 -9.32 7.18
N VAL A 166 23.87 -10.31 7.65
CA VAL A 166 23.20 -10.30 8.96
C VAL A 166 24.14 -9.95 10.12
N ILE A 167 25.43 -10.29 10.03
CA ILE A 167 26.43 -9.98 11.06
C ILE A 167 26.55 -8.47 11.38
N THR A 168 26.15 -7.59 10.46
CA THR A 168 26.18 -6.14 10.65
C THR A 168 25.07 -5.63 11.58
N ILE A 169 24.04 -6.44 11.85
CA ILE A 169 22.93 -6.06 12.74
C ILE A 169 23.42 -6.12 14.20
N PRO A 170 23.31 -5.04 14.98
CA PRO A 170 23.80 -5.02 16.37
C PRO A 170 23.03 -5.95 17.32
N ASP A 171 21.72 -6.09 17.11
CA ASP A 171 20.84 -6.90 17.96
C ASP A 171 21.04 -8.40 17.73
N GLU A 172 21.55 -9.10 18.74
CA GLU A 172 21.88 -10.52 18.70
C GLU A 172 20.68 -11.41 18.39
N ARG A 173 19.52 -11.11 18.99
CA ARG A 173 18.32 -11.91 18.74
C ARG A 173 17.84 -11.77 17.31
N SER A 174 17.86 -10.56 16.75
CA SER A 174 17.54 -10.38 15.33
C SER A 174 18.55 -11.07 14.42
N ARG A 175 19.85 -11.05 14.77
CA ARG A 175 20.85 -11.82 14.00
C ARG A 175 20.52 -13.30 13.95
N GLN A 176 20.18 -13.88 15.09
CA GLN A 176 19.81 -15.30 15.17
C GLN A 176 18.56 -15.58 14.33
N VAL A 177 17.46 -14.87 14.57
CA VAL A 177 16.19 -15.13 13.89
C VAL A 177 16.30 -14.91 12.37
N MET A 178 16.94 -13.82 11.94
CA MET A 178 17.12 -13.56 10.51
C MET A 178 18.10 -14.53 9.87
N GLY A 179 19.20 -14.87 10.55
CA GLY A 179 20.17 -15.85 10.09
C GLY A 179 19.52 -17.22 9.88
N ASP A 180 18.75 -17.70 10.86
CA ASP A 180 18.05 -18.98 10.79
C ASP A 180 16.99 -18.98 9.69
N ALA A 181 16.17 -17.93 9.60
CA ALA A 181 15.13 -17.79 8.57
C ALA A 181 15.72 -17.79 7.15
N LEU A 182 16.79 -17.04 6.91
CA LEU A 182 17.46 -16.96 5.61
C LEU A 182 18.18 -18.28 5.28
N SER A 183 18.77 -18.96 6.26
CA SER A 183 19.40 -20.27 6.06
C SER A 183 18.37 -21.30 5.61
N TRP A 184 17.27 -21.40 6.36
CA TRP A 184 16.22 -22.36 6.07
C TRP A 184 15.59 -22.11 4.70
N ALA A 185 15.31 -20.85 4.36
CA ALA A 185 14.76 -20.48 3.05
C ALA A 185 15.73 -20.78 1.88
N ALA A 186 17.05 -20.64 2.10
CA ALA A 186 18.05 -20.97 1.10
C ALA A 186 18.15 -22.47 0.83
N GLU A 187 17.97 -23.29 1.88
CA GLU A 187 18.01 -24.76 1.83
C GLU A 187 16.69 -25.35 1.33
N ASN A 188 15.56 -24.67 1.59
CA ASN A 188 14.20 -25.13 1.28
C ASN A 188 13.41 -24.16 0.38
N PRO A 189 13.96 -23.70 -0.76
CA PRO A 189 13.33 -22.64 -1.55
C PRO A 189 11.96 -23.03 -2.13
N ASN A 190 11.71 -24.33 -2.35
CA ASN A 190 10.42 -24.85 -2.81
C ASN A 190 9.29 -24.63 -1.79
N GLU A 191 9.60 -24.71 -0.50
CA GLU A 191 8.62 -24.58 0.58
C GLU A 191 8.22 -23.12 0.85
N ILE A 192 9.00 -22.16 0.35
CA ILE A 192 8.70 -20.73 0.46
C ILE A 192 7.61 -20.30 -0.53
N TYR A 193 7.43 -21.03 -1.64
CA TYR A 193 6.53 -20.64 -2.74
C TYR A 193 6.77 -19.19 -3.20
N TYR A 194 8.04 -18.83 -3.39
CA TYR A 194 8.44 -17.44 -3.56
C TYR A 194 7.96 -16.78 -4.85
N ASN A 195 7.78 -17.51 -5.94
CA ASN A 195 7.49 -16.92 -7.25
C ASN A 195 6.05 -17.11 -7.71
N ILE A 196 5.59 -16.22 -8.59
CA ILE A 196 4.29 -16.36 -9.25
C ILE A 196 4.19 -17.67 -10.04
N LYS A 197 3.01 -18.29 -10.06
CA LYS A 197 2.77 -19.50 -10.86
C LYS A 197 2.09 -19.19 -12.18
N ASN A 198 1.41 -18.04 -12.27
CA ASN A 198 0.79 -17.59 -13.50
C ASN A 198 0.68 -16.05 -13.56
N LYS A 199 0.37 -15.51 -14.74
CA LYS A 199 0.26 -14.06 -14.96
C LYS A 199 -0.86 -13.37 -14.17
N LYS A 200 -1.85 -14.09 -13.67
CA LYS A 200 -2.91 -13.49 -12.83
C LYS A 200 -2.39 -13.22 -11.42
N ASP A 201 -1.50 -14.08 -10.90
CA ASP A 201 -0.87 -13.91 -9.59
C ASP A 201 -0.04 -12.62 -9.57
N LEU A 202 0.63 -12.30 -10.68
CA LEU A 202 1.37 -11.04 -10.84
C LEU A 202 0.50 -9.82 -10.51
N LEU A 203 -0.74 -9.79 -11.01
CA LEU A 203 -1.68 -8.68 -10.75
C LEU A 203 -2.10 -8.60 -9.28
N GLN A 204 -1.95 -9.67 -8.50
CA GLN A 204 -2.27 -9.70 -7.07
C GLN A 204 -1.14 -9.15 -6.21
N ILE A 205 0.12 -9.28 -6.66
CA ILE A 205 1.30 -8.89 -5.90
C ILE A 205 1.90 -7.55 -6.31
N THR A 206 1.39 -6.92 -7.37
CA THR A 206 1.87 -5.59 -7.81
C THR A 206 1.47 -4.47 -6.84
N PRO A 207 2.24 -3.37 -6.77
CA PRO A 207 1.92 -2.22 -5.93
C PRO A 207 0.55 -1.59 -6.26
N ASN A 208 0.06 -1.75 -7.49
CA ASN A 208 -1.27 -1.30 -7.90
C ASN A 208 -2.38 -1.89 -7.02
N LEU A 209 -2.39 -3.21 -6.85
CA LEU A 209 -3.43 -3.82 -6.04
C LEU A 209 -3.25 -3.50 -4.56
N ILE A 210 -2.00 -3.48 -4.07
CA ILE A 210 -1.69 -3.12 -2.68
C ILE A 210 -2.11 -1.69 -2.35
N GLY A 211 -1.78 -0.71 -3.20
CA GLY A 211 -2.22 0.68 -3.02
C GLY A 211 -3.74 0.81 -3.08
N PHE A 212 -4.41 0.01 -3.91
CA PHE A 212 -5.87 -0.03 -3.94
C PHE A 212 -6.48 -0.63 -2.66
N GLN A 213 -5.79 -1.52 -1.94
CA GLN A 213 -6.24 -1.95 -0.61
C GLN A 213 -6.29 -0.76 0.35
N SER A 214 -5.27 0.10 0.38
CA SER A 214 -5.28 1.32 1.20
C SER A 214 -6.42 2.27 0.82
N VAL A 215 -6.72 2.40 -0.48
CA VAL A 215 -7.89 3.16 -0.96
C VAL A 215 -9.19 2.62 -0.35
N MET A 216 -9.42 1.31 -0.41
CA MET A 216 -10.65 0.69 0.09
C MET A 216 -10.79 0.85 1.62
N HIS A 217 -9.71 0.61 2.37
CA HIS A 217 -9.70 0.82 3.83
C HIS A 217 -9.91 2.29 4.19
N GLY A 218 -9.29 3.23 3.47
CA GLY A 218 -9.49 4.65 3.71
C GLY A 218 -10.91 5.13 3.40
N ILE A 219 -11.54 4.59 2.35
CA ILE A 219 -12.97 4.78 2.10
C ILE A 219 -13.79 4.24 3.28
N ALA A 220 -13.52 3.02 3.75
CA ALA A 220 -14.22 2.40 4.87
C ALA A 220 -14.10 3.23 6.16
N SER A 221 -12.89 3.65 6.54
CA SER A 221 -12.66 4.52 7.70
C SER A 221 -13.41 5.84 7.58
N ARG A 222 -13.47 6.43 6.37
CA ARG A 222 -14.23 7.67 6.12
C ARG A 222 -15.73 7.46 6.25
N LEU A 223 -16.25 6.31 5.81
CA LEU A 223 -17.66 5.96 5.96
C LEU A 223 -18.05 5.81 7.44
N ILE A 224 -17.24 5.07 8.21
CA ILE A 224 -17.42 4.91 9.66
C ILE A 224 -17.39 6.28 10.36
N LYS A 225 -16.35 7.07 10.13
CA LYS A 225 -16.17 8.39 10.77
C LYS A 225 -17.34 9.34 10.53
N ASN A 226 -18.03 9.22 9.40
CA ASN A 226 -19.17 10.09 9.07
C ASN A 226 -20.53 9.42 9.33
N GLY A 227 -20.58 8.16 9.77
CA GLY A 227 -21.82 7.40 9.93
C GLY A 227 -22.63 7.32 8.63
N LYS A 228 -21.96 7.06 7.50
CA LYS A 228 -22.58 7.01 6.16
C LYS A 228 -22.20 5.71 5.44
N SER A 229 -22.99 5.37 4.42
CA SER A 229 -22.67 4.32 3.45
C SER A 229 -22.18 4.92 2.13
N ALA A 230 -21.42 4.15 1.34
CA ALA A 230 -21.10 4.51 -0.03
C ALA A 230 -22.34 4.41 -0.92
N SER A 231 -22.51 5.38 -1.81
CA SER A 231 -23.58 5.43 -2.81
C SER A 231 -23.05 5.03 -4.18
N LYS A 232 -21.81 5.43 -4.49
CA LYS A 232 -21.09 5.03 -5.70
C LYS A 232 -19.59 5.17 -5.47
N ILE A 233 -18.83 4.25 -6.04
CA ILE A 233 -17.37 4.32 -6.13
C ILE A 233 -17.03 4.24 -7.61
N VAL A 234 -16.47 5.32 -8.14
CA VAL A 234 -16.05 5.45 -9.53
C VAL A 234 -14.53 5.39 -9.56
N VAL A 235 -13.97 4.45 -10.31
CA VAL A 235 -12.53 4.27 -10.48
C VAL A 235 -12.21 4.57 -11.93
N ASP A 236 -11.12 5.31 -12.19
CA ASP A 236 -10.69 5.56 -13.56
C ASP A 236 -10.40 4.25 -14.30
N GLN A 237 -10.69 4.26 -15.60
CA GLN A 237 -10.60 3.07 -16.41
C GLN A 237 -9.15 2.71 -16.70
N GLN A 238 -8.75 1.52 -16.28
CA GLN A 238 -7.44 0.93 -16.50
C GLN A 238 -7.60 -0.45 -17.14
N SER A 239 -6.95 -0.67 -18.28
CA SER A 239 -7.05 -1.92 -19.03
C SER A 239 -6.53 -3.15 -18.29
N GLN A 240 -5.52 -2.97 -17.43
CA GLN A 240 -4.81 -4.09 -16.79
C GLN A 240 -5.32 -4.45 -15.38
N PHE A 241 -5.67 -3.47 -14.54
CA PHE A 241 -5.88 -3.70 -13.09
C PHE A 241 -7.32 -3.64 -12.62
N ASN A 242 -8.24 -3.03 -13.38
CA ASN A 242 -9.64 -2.91 -12.97
C ASN A 242 -10.32 -4.25 -12.66
N LYS A 243 -9.93 -5.35 -13.33
CA LYS A 243 -10.46 -6.69 -13.01
C LYS A 243 -10.01 -7.19 -11.64
N ALA A 244 -8.75 -6.93 -11.27
CA ALA A 244 -8.22 -7.30 -9.95
C ALA A 244 -8.82 -6.41 -8.85
N GLN A 245 -8.93 -5.09 -9.09
CA GLN A 245 -9.57 -4.13 -8.19
C GLN A 245 -11.03 -4.50 -7.90
N LYS A 246 -11.80 -4.90 -8.92
CA LYS A 246 -13.19 -5.38 -8.75
C LYS A 246 -13.25 -6.60 -7.84
N LYS A 247 -12.47 -7.64 -8.14
CA LYS A 247 -12.41 -8.86 -7.32
C LYS A 247 -12.05 -8.57 -5.86
N LEU A 248 -11.09 -7.70 -5.63
CA LEU A 248 -10.67 -7.30 -4.29
C LEU A 248 -11.80 -6.56 -3.55
N SER A 249 -12.47 -5.63 -4.23
CA SER A 249 -13.62 -4.92 -3.66
C SER A 249 -14.76 -5.89 -3.32
N ASP A 250 -15.07 -6.84 -4.21
CA ASP A 250 -16.12 -7.85 -4.00
C ASP A 250 -15.75 -8.76 -2.82
N PHE A 251 -14.48 -9.14 -2.68
CA PHE A 251 -13.97 -9.90 -1.55
C PHE A 251 -14.16 -9.15 -0.23
N TYR A 252 -13.77 -7.87 -0.16
CA TYR A 252 -13.98 -7.07 1.06
C TYR A 252 -15.45 -6.87 1.39
N ALA A 253 -16.30 -6.63 0.39
CA ALA A 253 -17.74 -6.52 0.59
C ALA A 253 -18.33 -7.81 1.18
N ALA A 254 -17.92 -8.98 0.66
CA ALA A 254 -18.39 -10.28 1.14
C ALA A 254 -17.93 -10.61 2.57
N ASN A 255 -16.78 -10.12 2.99
CA ASN A 255 -16.19 -10.42 4.30
C ASN A 255 -16.37 -9.30 5.35
N LYS A 256 -17.08 -8.22 5.01
CA LYS A 256 -17.31 -7.06 5.89
C LYS A 256 -17.76 -7.41 7.32
N ASN A 257 -18.62 -8.41 7.46
CA ASN A 257 -19.21 -8.82 8.74
C ASN A 257 -18.61 -10.14 9.27
N VAL A 258 -17.53 -10.63 8.66
CA VAL A 258 -16.88 -11.88 9.05
C VAL A 258 -15.70 -11.52 9.95
N PRO A 259 -15.73 -11.83 11.26
CA PRO A 259 -14.58 -11.66 12.12
C PRO A 259 -13.50 -12.66 11.68
N LEU A 260 -12.46 -12.14 11.04
CA LEU A 260 -11.25 -12.90 10.75
C LEU A 260 -10.36 -12.82 11.98
N VAL A 261 -10.56 -13.77 12.88
CA VAL A 261 -9.76 -13.92 14.09
C VAL A 261 -8.35 -14.30 13.69
N ASN A 262 -7.43 -13.36 13.87
CA ASN A 262 -6.01 -13.66 13.84
C ASN A 262 -5.63 -14.30 15.18
N GLY A 263 -4.59 -15.14 15.20
CA GLY A 263 -4.19 -15.90 16.39
C GLY A 263 -3.97 -15.07 17.66
N PRO A 264 -3.78 -15.72 18.82
CA PRO A 264 -3.79 -15.07 20.13
C PRO A 264 -2.92 -13.80 20.22
N GLY A 265 -3.53 -12.66 20.55
CA GLY A 265 -2.81 -11.38 20.71
C GLY A 265 -2.69 -10.53 19.45
N LEU A 266 -3.32 -10.92 18.34
CA LEU A 266 -3.41 -10.11 17.13
C LEU A 266 -4.73 -9.35 17.04
N PRO A 267 -4.73 -8.15 16.43
CA PRO A 267 -5.97 -7.50 16.05
C PRO A 267 -6.70 -8.36 15.00
N ASP A 268 -8.01 -8.51 15.18
CA ASP A 268 -8.89 -9.06 14.16
C ASP A 268 -8.73 -8.26 12.86
N ILE A 269 -8.79 -8.93 11.70
CA ILE A 269 -8.83 -8.20 10.44
C ILE A 269 -10.20 -7.52 10.36
N ASP A 270 -10.19 -6.20 10.58
CA ASP A 270 -11.40 -5.39 10.63
C ASP A 270 -11.77 -4.90 9.23
N PHE A 271 -12.77 -5.54 8.64
CA PHE A 271 -13.43 -5.08 7.41
C PHE A 271 -14.67 -4.24 7.68
N SER A 272 -14.86 -3.75 8.92
CA SER A 272 -15.95 -2.83 9.24
C SER A 272 -15.92 -1.60 8.33
N GLY A 273 -17.12 -1.16 7.96
CA GLY A 273 -17.28 0.01 7.08
C GLY A 273 -16.93 -0.24 5.62
N MET A 274 -16.46 -1.43 5.24
CA MET A 274 -16.19 -1.75 3.83
C MET A 274 -17.45 -1.50 2.98
N PRO A 275 -17.31 -0.82 1.83
CA PRO A 275 -18.43 -0.58 0.92
C PRO A 275 -18.98 -1.88 0.34
N GLU A 276 -20.30 -2.04 0.38
CA GLU A 276 -21.00 -3.16 -0.31
C GLU A 276 -21.38 -2.81 -1.75
N VAL A 277 -21.34 -1.51 -2.10
CA VAL A 277 -21.61 -1.08 -3.47
C VAL A 277 -20.43 -1.48 -4.37
N PRO A 278 -20.67 -2.12 -5.53
CA PRO A 278 -19.60 -2.50 -6.43
C PRO A 278 -18.92 -1.26 -7.01
N ILE A 279 -17.62 -1.36 -7.26
CA ILE A 279 -16.89 -0.31 -7.97
C ILE A 279 -17.31 -0.27 -9.45
N SER A 280 -17.45 0.94 -9.97
CA SER A 280 -17.67 1.20 -11.39
C SER A 280 -16.38 1.73 -12.02
N CYS A 281 -15.92 1.10 -13.10
CA CYS A 281 -14.79 1.59 -13.87
C CYS A 281 -15.33 2.47 -15.01
N THR A 282 -14.91 3.71 -15.08
CA THR A 282 -15.45 4.71 -16.02
C THR A 282 -14.31 5.47 -16.65
N ALA A 283 -14.39 5.73 -17.95
CA ALA A 283 -13.42 6.57 -18.61
C ALA A 283 -13.47 7.99 -18.01
N GLY A 284 -12.32 8.60 -17.72
CA GLY A 284 -12.30 9.96 -17.19
C GLY A 284 -12.93 11.02 -18.11
N THR A 285 -13.21 10.74 -19.38
CA THR A 285 -14.01 11.62 -20.26
C THR A 285 -15.50 11.65 -19.90
N ASP A 286 -15.98 10.64 -19.19
CA ASP A 286 -17.40 10.41 -18.91
C ASP A 286 -17.73 10.68 -17.43
N SER A 287 -16.76 11.14 -16.64
CA SER A 287 -16.94 11.45 -15.22
C SER A 287 -16.26 12.77 -14.85
N THR A 288 -17.09 13.76 -14.52
CA THR A 288 -16.62 15.02 -13.95
C THR A 288 -15.90 14.80 -12.62
N GLY A 289 -16.31 13.84 -11.80
CA GLY A 289 -15.59 13.53 -10.57
C GLY A 289 -14.19 12.98 -10.82
N LEU A 290 -13.99 12.17 -11.87
CA LEU A 290 -12.67 11.68 -12.28
C LEU A 290 -11.74 12.81 -12.79
N GLU A 291 -12.29 13.78 -13.51
CA GLU A 291 -11.51 14.98 -13.91
C GLU A 291 -11.05 15.81 -12.72
N LEU A 292 -11.89 15.95 -11.69
CA LEU A 292 -11.53 16.72 -10.50
C LEU A 292 -10.47 16.00 -9.67
N VAL A 293 -10.56 14.67 -9.50
CA VAL A 293 -9.54 13.91 -8.76
C VAL A 293 -8.20 13.91 -9.51
N ASP A 294 -8.17 13.84 -10.84
CA ASP A 294 -6.94 13.95 -11.65
C ASP A 294 -6.20 15.27 -11.36
N ILE A 295 -6.92 16.40 -11.31
CA ILE A 295 -6.34 17.71 -10.95
C ILE A 295 -5.72 17.69 -9.55
N TYR A 296 -6.45 17.19 -8.55
CA TYR A 296 -5.92 17.11 -7.19
C TYR A 296 -4.70 16.18 -7.12
N LEU A 297 -4.80 15.01 -7.73
CA LEU A 297 -3.74 14.01 -7.76
C LEU A 297 -2.47 14.56 -8.41
N TRP A 298 -2.58 15.24 -9.55
CA TRP A 298 -1.46 15.86 -10.24
C TRP A 298 -0.78 16.94 -9.39
N VAL A 299 -1.57 17.83 -8.77
CA VAL A 299 -1.05 18.93 -7.93
C VAL A 299 -0.34 18.38 -6.69
N PHE A 300 -0.97 17.44 -5.98
CA PHE A 300 -0.40 16.82 -4.79
C PHE A 300 0.87 16.02 -5.13
N LYS A 301 0.84 15.24 -6.21
CA LYS A 301 2.00 14.48 -6.67
C LYS A 301 3.18 15.41 -6.95
N ARG A 302 2.98 16.52 -7.68
CA ARG A 302 4.07 17.46 -7.96
C ARG A 302 4.66 18.05 -6.68
N PHE A 303 3.80 18.44 -5.73
CA PHE A 303 4.25 18.93 -4.44
C PHE A 303 5.05 17.89 -3.66
N MET A 304 4.57 16.65 -3.58
CA MET A 304 5.23 15.56 -2.84
C MET A 304 6.51 15.08 -3.51
N ASP A 305 6.59 15.12 -4.85
CA ASP A 305 7.79 14.80 -5.62
C ASP A 305 8.80 15.97 -5.66
N ASN A 306 8.55 17.09 -4.96
CA ASN A 306 9.33 18.33 -5.05
C ASN A 306 9.55 18.83 -6.49
N LYS A 307 8.55 18.63 -7.36
CA LYS A 307 8.54 19.11 -8.74
C LYS A 307 8.00 20.54 -8.80
N GLU A 308 8.36 21.23 -9.88
CA GLU A 308 7.89 22.61 -10.12
C GLU A 308 6.35 22.69 -10.10
N LEU A 309 5.83 23.52 -9.20
CA LEU A 309 4.41 23.77 -9.03
C LEU A 309 4.17 25.28 -8.94
N ALA A 310 3.26 25.80 -9.77
CA ALA A 310 2.94 27.22 -9.74
C ALA A 310 2.38 27.65 -8.36
N PRO A 311 2.79 28.83 -7.83
CA PRO A 311 2.38 29.29 -6.49
C PRO A 311 0.87 29.29 -6.25
N GLU A 312 0.06 29.60 -7.27
CA GLU A 312 -1.39 29.66 -7.19
C GLU A 312 -2.01 28.29 -6.89
N LEU A 313 -1.41 27.21 -7.39
CA LEU A 313 -1.89 25.84 -7.24
C LEU A 313 -1.75 25.32 -5.80
N PHE A 314 -0.85 25.92 -4.99
CA PHE A 314 -0.75 25.59 -3.55
C PHE A 314 -2.05 25.85 -2.79
N THR A 315 -2.94 26.70 -3.30
CA THR A 315 -4.27 26.90 -2.73
C THR A 315 -5.05 25.59 -2.65
N LEU A 316 -4.95 24.73 -3.68
CA LEU A 316 -5.63 23.44 -3.70
C LEU A 316 -5.10 22.49 -2.63
N ILE A 317 -3.78 22.51 -2.38
CA ILE A 317 -3.14 21.72 -1.32
C ILE A 317 -3.56 22.22 0.06
N LYS A 318 -3.36 23.53 0.32
CA LYS A 318 -3.70 24.17 1.59
C LYS A 318 -5.16 23.93 1.97
N SER A 319 -6.05 23.90 0.98
CA SER A 319 -7.48 23.65 1.19
C SER A 319 -7.84 22.26 1.69
N GLN A 320 -6.91 21.30 1.67
CA GLN A 320 -7.12 19.90 2.07
C GLN A 320 -6.31 19.46 3.29
N LEU A 321 -5.31 20.23 3.76
CA LEU A 321 -4.36 19.85 4.82
C LEU A 321 -4.99 19.29 6.11
N HIS A 322 -6.21 19.70 6.46
CA HIS A 322 -6.93 19.24 7.66
C HIS A 322 -8.26 18.54 7.35
N ARG A 323 -8.46 18.14 6.09
CA ARG A 323 -9.73 17.57 5.57
C ARG A 323 -9.53 16.23 4.86
N GLY A 324 -8.36 16.08 4.25
CA GLY A 324 -7.89 14.86 3.61
C GLY A 324 -7.23 13.90 4.60
N HIS A 325 -6.85 12.76 4.05
CA HIS A 325 -6.04 11.73 4.67
C HIS A 325 -4.85 11.43 3.76
N THR A 326 -3.70 11.13 4.36
CA THR A 326 -2.50 10.71 3.65
C THR A 326 -1.99 9.45 4.31
N ASP A 327 -1.78 8.41 3.51
CA ASP A 327 -1.16 7.16 3.94
C ASP A 327 -0.09 6.73 2.95
N GLU A 328 0.94 6.09 3.45
CA GLU A 328 2.12 5.71 2.69
C GLU A 328 2.59 4.31 3.09
N ILE A 329 2.84 3.50 2.09
CA ILE A 329 3.48 2.19 2.20
C ILE A 329 4.92 2.37 1.73
N SER A 330 5.81 2.58 2.70
CA SER A 330 7.26 2.68 2.54
C SER A 330 7.92 2.21 3.82
N ILE A 331 9.19 1.79 3.75
CA ILE A 331 9.96 1.41 4.95
C ILE A 331 10.07 2.58 5.91
N ASN A 332 10.25 3.79 5.39
CA ASN A 332 10.32 5.00 6.22
C ASN A 332 8.99 5.28 6.94
N ALA A 333 7.85 5.18 6.25
CA ALA A 333 6.54 5.38 6.85
C ALA A 333 6.20 4.30 7.87
N ILE A 334 6.52 3.04 7.56
CA ILE A 334 6.38 1.89 8.48
C ILE A 334 7.25 2.10 9.72
N SER A 335 8.53 2.43 9.54
CA SER A 335 9.45 2.68 10.64
C SER A 335 8.95 3.81 11.52
N SER A 336 8.57 4.96 10.95
CA SER A 336 8.08 6.10 11.73
C SER A 336 6.83 5.75 12.53
N ARG A 337 5.88 5.02 11.94
CA ARG A 337 4.65 4.59 12.62
C ARG A 337 4.93 3.65 13.78
N TRP A 338 5.74 2.62 13.55
CA TRP A 338 5.95 1.57 14.54
C TRP A 338 6.96 1.95 15.61
N THR A 339 7.99 2.74 15.29
CA THR A 339 8.89 3.32 16.31
C THR A 339 8.07 4.07 17.36
N LYS A 340 7.17 4.96 16.92
CA LYS A 340 6.29 5.69 17.84
C LYS A 340 5.42 4.76 18.68
N TRP A 341 4.83 3.73 18.06
CA TRP A 341 4.00 2.76 18.79
C TRP A 341 4.79 2.01 19.87
N PHE A 342 6.03 1.58 19.57
CA PHE A 342 6.90 0.91 20.54
C PHE A 342 7.35 1.83 21.67
N GLU A 343 7.60 3.12 21.39
CA GLU A 343 7.95 4.13 22.40
C GLU A 343 6.78 4.45 23.35
N GLU A 344 5.53 4.27 22.90
CA GLU A 344 4.31 4.53 23.67
C GLU A 344 3.79 3.30 24.44
N LEU A 345 4.52 2.17 24.42
CA LEU A 345 4.12 0.98 25.16
C LEU A 345 4.15 1.24 26.68
N PRO A 346 3.15 0.73 27.42
CA PRO A 346 3.12 0.87 28.87
C PRO A 346 4.23 0.06 29.54
N GLU A 347 4.62 0.47 30.75
CA GLU A 347 5.48 -0.36 31.60
C GLU A 347 4.80 -1.70 31.89
N VAL A 348 5.60 -2.76 31.78
CA VAL A 348 5.17 -4.15 31.98
C VAL A 348 5.33 -4.54 33.45
N THR A 349 4.33 -5.20 34.02
CA THR A 349 4.42 -5.73 35.39
C THR A 349 5.29 -6.99 35.43
N ASP A 350 5.78 -7.35 36.62
CA ASP A 350 6.57 -8.59 36.81
C ASP A 350 5.78 -9.84 36.37
N GLU A 351 4.47 -9.88 36.63
CA GLU A 351 3.60 -10.99 36.20
C GLU A 351 3.51 -11.06 34.66
N GLN A 352 3.39 -9.91 33.99
CA GLN A 352 3.36 -9.85 32.53
C GLN A 352 4.72 -10.24 31.93
N MET A 353 5.81 -9.85 32.58
CA MET A 353 7.16 -10.23 32.18
C MET A 353 7.38 -11.73 32.27
N GLU A 354 6.92 -12.38 33.35
CA GLU A 354 7.05 -13.84 33.49
C GLU A 354 6.22 -14.57 32.42
N LYS A 355 4.96 -14.18 32.21
CA LYS A 355 4.13 -14.73 31.13
C LYS A 355 4.76 -14.51 29.75
N GLY A 356 5.38 -13.35 29.53
CA GLY A 356 6.11 -13.06 28.30
C GLY A 356 7.26 -14.04 28.06
N ARG A 357 8.04 -14.36 29.10
CA ARG A 357 9.14 -15.34 29.03
C ARG A 357 8.62 -16.75 28.73
N GLU A 358 7.52 -17.16 29.35
CA GLU A 358 6.88 -18.45 29.08
C GLU A 358 6.46 -18.57 27.60
N ILE A 359 5.77 -17.54 27.07
CA ILE A 359 5.34 -17.50 25.67
C ILE A 359 6.55 -17.55 24.73
N MET A 360 7.59 -16.76 25.00
CA MET A 360 8.80 -16.75 24.18
C MET A 360 9.51 -18.10 24.17
N LYS A 361 9.55 -18.78 25.32
CA LYS A 361 10.15 -20.12 25.42
C LYS A 361 9.35 -21.14 24.62
N MET A 362 8.02 -21.15 24.74
CA MET A 362 7.16 -22.06 23.97
C MET A 362 7.31 -21.85 22.46
N ASP A 363 7.36 -20.59 22.01
CA ASP A 363 7.55 -20.26 20.59
C ASP A 363 8.93 -20.71 20.09
N GLU A 364 9.98 -20.51 20.89
CA GLU A 364 11.35 -20.94 20.54
C GLU A 364 11.49 -22.46 20.50
N ASP A 365 10.93 -23.19 21.48
CA ASP A 365 10.95 -24.65 21.50
C ASP A 365 10.26 -25.21 20.24
N ARG A 366 9.12 -24.63 19.84
CA ARG A 366 8.40 -24.98 18.62
C ARG A 366 9.24 -24.73 17.36
N ARG A 367 9.88 -23.57 17.28
CA ARG A 367 10.75 -23.17 16.15
C ARG A 367 11.94 -24.11 16.00
N LEU A 368 12.65 -24.40 17.09
CA LEU A 368 13.82 -25.30 17.09
C LEU A 368 13.43 -26.73 16.72
N GLN A 369 12.28 -27.22 17.19
CA GLN A 369 11.78 -28.53 16.76
C GLN A 369 11.51 -28.58 15.25
N ALA A 370 10.95 -27.51 14.69
CA ALA A 370 10.63 -27.47 13.27
C ALA A 370 11.87 -27.36 12.38
N ILE A 371 12.91 -26.62 12.82
CA ILE A 371 14.20 -26.54 12.11
C ILE A 371 14.95 -27.87 12.16
N ASN A 372 14.96 -28.56 13.31
CA ASN A 372 15.73 -29.81 13.48
C ASN A 372 15.10 -31.03 12.79
N ASN A 373 13.82 -30.94 12.42
CA ASN A 373 13.07 -32.01 11.74
C ASN A 373 12.89 -31.76 10.23
N ALA A 374 13.33 -30.60 9.72
CA ALA A 374 13.41 -30.27 8.30
C ALA A 374 14.77 -30.71 7.75
#